data_AF-A0A420XTD7-F1
#
_entry.id   AF-A0A420XTD7-F1
#
_cell.length_a   1.000
_cell.length_b   1.000
_cell.length_c   1.000
_cell.angle_alpha   90.00
_cell.angle_beta   90.00
_cell.angle_gamma   90.00
#
_symmetry.space_group_name_H-M   'P 1'
#
loop_
_entity.id
_entity.type
_entity.pdbx_description
1 polymer ?
#
loop_
_entity_poly.entity_id
_entity_poly.type
_entity_poly.pdbx_seq_one_letter_code
_entity_poly.pdbx_strand_id
1 'polypeptide(L)'
;MASMSSRRTRPSLVLRRTDSPVPLQSMVALGEMGAGVPAGDRVWTAREMRAQEWVEELAVEDETVDVILDTLEDHFGDTIPVAEVVIGCSLVDGPVLGVANEDVVLGAEDALLELAEEDDLEVALRKLVFQGDIVALDNGVFVAPGLVAERD
;
A
#
# COMPACT_ATOMS: atom_id res chain seq x y z
N MET A 1 -15.72 -41.79 -10.72
CA MET A 1 -14.76 -41.66 -9.60
C MET A 1 -14.34 -40.20 -9.56
N ALA A 2 -14.74 -39.48 -8.52
CA ALA A 2 -14.49 -38.04 -8.40
C ALA A 2 -13.01 -37.78 -8.07
N SER A 3 -12.34 -36.97 -8.89
CA SER A 3 -11.05 -36.38 -8.53
C SER A 3 -11.27 -35.42 -7.38
N MET A 4 -10.88 -35.83 -6.18
CA MET A 4 -10.62 -34.92 -5.08
C MET A 4 -9.36 -34.13 -5.41
N SER A 5 -9.51 -33.01 -6.11
CA SER A 5 -8.48 -31.98 -6.13
C SER A 5 -8.38 -31.44 -4.70
N SER A 6 -7.35 -31.89 -3.99
CA SER A 6 -6.89 -31.23 -2.77
C SER A 6 -6.58 -29.78 -3.11
N ARG A 7 -7.51 -28.88 -2.79
CA ARG A 7 -7.21 -27.45 -2.66
C ARG A 7 -6.16 -27.38 -1.56
N ARG A 8 -4.90 -27.22 -1.93
CA ARG A 8 -3.92 -26.65 -1.00
C ARG A 8 -4.43 -25.23 -0.75
N THR A 9 -5.14 -25.03 0.35
CA THR A 9 -5.42 -23.70 0.89
C THR A 9 -4.06 -23.01 0.97
N ARG A 10 -3.87 -21.92 0.22
CA ARG A 10 -2.72 -21.05 0.48
C ARG A 10 -2.84 -20.61 1.93
N PRO A 11 -1.73 -20.54 2.69
CA PRO A 11 -1.77 -20.01 4.04
C PRO A 11 -2.46 -18.64 3.99
N SER A 12 -3.56 -18.48 4.72
CA SER A 12 -4.27 -17.21 4.80
C SER A 12 -3.39 -16.25 5.58
N LEU A 13 -3.04 -15.13 4.96
CA LEU A 13 -2.41 -14.01 5.64
C LEU A 13 -3.48 -13.32 6.47
N VAL A 14 -3.20 -13.09 7.75
CA VAL A 14 -4.06 -12.31 8.65
C VAL A 14 -3.24 -11.16 9.22
N LEU A 15 -3.77 -9.94 9.17
CA LEU A 15 -3.17 -8.76 9.80
C LEU A 15 -3.83 -8.49 11.14
N ARG A 16 -3.02 -8.24 12.17
CA ARG A 16 -3.52 -7.90 13.51
C ARG A 16 -2.80 -6.71 14.09
N ARG A 17 -3.53 -5.89 14.84
CA ARG A 17 -2.95 -4.81 15.64
C ARG A 17 -2.13 -5.40 16.79
N THR A 18 -0.96 -4.83 17.05
CA THR A 18 -0.07 -5.21 18.17
C THR A 18 -0.06 -4.16 19.27
N ASP A 19 0.05 -4.61 20.53
CA ASP A 19 0.27 -3.73 21.69
C ASP A 19 1.71 -3.18 21.77
N SER A 20 2.60 -3.65 20.91
CA SER A 20 4.01 -3.26 20.85
C SER A 20 4.40 -2.77 19.45
N PRO A 21 3.99 -1.55 19.06
CA PRO A 21 4.27 -1.02 17.74
C PRO A 21 5.77 -0.79 17.52
N VAL A 22 6.24 -1.07 16.32
CA VAL A 22 7.62 -0.77 15.90
C VAL A 22 7.70 0.72 15.54
N PRO A 23 8.74 1.46 15.97
CA PRO A 23 8.87 2.85 15.61
C PRO A 23 8.96 3.04 14.09
N LEU A 24 8.24 4.02 13.55
CA LEU A 24 8.19 4.30 12.11
C LEU A 24 9.60 4.47 11.50
N GLN A 25 10.53 5.13 12.20
CA GLN A 25 11.91 5.29 11.73
C GLN A 25 12.67 3.97 11.51
N SER A 26 12.23 2.88 12.14
CA SER A 26 12.80 1.55 11.96
C SER A 26 12.19 0.82 10.77
N MET A 27 11.02 1.26 10.30
CA MET A 27 10.30 0.64 9.17
C MET A 27 10.51 1.35 7.84
N VAL A 28 10.85 2.64 7.86
CA VAL A 28 11.10 3.41 6.62
C VAL A 28 12.32 2.91 5.83
N ALA A 29 13.15 2.04 6.42
CA ALA A 29 14.30 1.41 5.76
C ALA A 29 13.99 -0.01 5.23
N LEU A 30 12.72 -0.43 5.25
CA LEU A 30 12.31 -1.78 4.84
C LEU A 30 12.19 -1.88 3.31
N GLY A 31 12.75 -2.96 2.75
CA GLY A 31 12.55 -3.37 1.36
C GLY A 31 13.66 -2.97 0.37
N GLU A 32 13.64 -3.60 -0.81
CA GLU A 32 14.54 -3.30 -1.93
C GLU A 32 14.22 -1.96 -2.61
N MET A 33 13.06 -1.35 -2.32
CA MET A 33 12.60 -0.07 -2.89
C MET A 33 13.17 1.17 -2.20
N GLY A 34 14.23 0.99 -1.40
CA GLY A 34 14.96 2.08 -0.75
C GLY A 34 14.23 2.71 0.42
N ALA A 35 14.88 3.68 1.08
CA ALA A 35 14.32 4.35 2.24
C ALA A 35 13.23 5.35 1.81
N GLY A 36 11.98 5.07 2.19
CA GLY A 36 10.85 5.96 1.92
C GLY A 36 10.68 7.01 3.02
N VAL A 37 10.11 8.16 2.69
CA VAL A 37 9.75 9.19 3.65
C VAL A 37 8.23 9.19 3.85
N PRO A 38 7.71 9.23 5.09
CA PRO A 38 6.28 9.26 5.34
C PRO A 38 5.59 10.39 4.57
N ALA A 39 4.47 10.06 3.92
CA ALA A 39 3.66 11.01 3.18
C ALA A 39 3.17 12.13 4.10
N GLY A 40 2.49 11.80 5.22
CA GLY A 40 1.93 12.80 6.13
C GLY A 40 1.07 13.83 5.37
N ASP A 41 1.29 15.12 5.64
CA ASP A 41 0.63 16.23 4.94
C ASP A 41 1.36 16.67 3.65
N ARG A 42 2.30 15.86 3.14
CA ARG A 42 3.08 16.21 1.95
C ARG A 42 2.22 16.14 0.69
N VAL A 43 2.58 17.01 -0.23
CA VAL A 43 1.95 17.15 -1.54
C VAL A 43 3.02 17.21 -2.62
N TRP A 44 2.65 16.79 -3.82
CA TRP A 44 3.42 16.96 -5.04
C TRP A 44 2.65 17.78 -6.06
N THR A 45 3.37 18.48 -6.92
CA THR A 45 2.81 18.91 -8.21
C THR A 45 2.62 17.70 -9.13
N ALA A 46 1.76 17.81 -10.14
CA ALA A 46 1.58 16.78 -11.16
C ALA A 46 2.91 16.36 -11.81
N ARG A 47 3.79 17.36 -12.03
CA ARG A 47 5.13 17.13 -12.56
C ARG A 47 6.03 16.35 -11.60
N GLU A 48 5.97 16.65 -10.31
CA GLU A 48 6.77 15.94 -9.30
C GLU A 48 6.29 14.51 -9.09
N MET A 49 4.97 14.30 -9.10
CA MET A 49 4.34 12.98 -9.06
C MET A 49 4.83 12.10 -10.21
N ARG A 50 4.74 12.59 -11.46
CA ARG A 50 5.19 11.86 -12.66
C ARG A 50 6.70 11.71 -12.77
N ALA A 51 7.47 12.47 -12.00
CA ALA A 51 8.93 12.37 -11.96
C ALA A 51 9.43 11.40 -10.89
N GLN A 52 8.54 10.77 -10.11
CA GLN A 52 8.94 9.70 -9.20
C GLN A 52 9.29 8.45 -10.02
N GLU A 53 10.47 7.88 -9.78
CA GLU A 53 10.99 6.71 -10.50
C GLU A 53 10.01 5.54 -10.48
N TRP A 54 9.47 5.21 -9.30
CA TRP A 54 8.50 4.12 -9.15
C TRP A 54 7.15 4.38 -9.85
N VAL A 55 6.76 5.64 -10.02
CA VAL A 55 5.53 6.00 -10.77
C VAL A 55 5.78 5.87 -12.27
N GLU A 56 6.93 6.34 -12.75
CA GLU A 56 7.34 6.21 -14.15
C GLU A 56 7.46 4.73 -14.55
N GLU A 57 8.12 3.92 -13.71
CA GLU A 57 8.26 2.48 -13.93
C GLU A 57 6.89 1.80 -14.01
N LEU A 58 6.01 2.06 -13.05
CA LEU A 58 4.66 1.47 -13.03
C LEU A 58 3.82 1.91 -14.25
N ALA A 59 3.92 3.18 -14.65
CA ALA A 59 3.20 3.70 -15.83
C ALA A 59 3.69 3.10 -17.16
N VAL A 60 4.97 2.73 -17.23
CA VAL A 60 5.51 1.98 -18.38
C VAL A 60 4.99 0.53 -18.40
N GLU A 61 4.77 -0.06 -17.23
CA GLU A 61 4.28 -1.43 -17.09
C GLU A 61 2.77 -1.57 -17.29
N ASP A 62 1.99 -0.59 -16.84
CA ASP A 62 0.52 -0.60 -16.93
C ASP A 62 -0.07 0.78 -17.28
N GLU A 63 -0.72 0.87 -18.44
CA GLU A 63 -1.36 2.11 -18.93
C GLU A 63 -2.52 2.61 -18.05
N THR A 64 -3.07 1.75 -17.18
CA THR A 64 -4.09 2.12 -16.20
C THR A 64 -3.55 3.13 -15.19
N VAL A 65 -2.24 3.12 -14.94
CA VAL A 65 -1.58 4.08 -14.05
C VAL A 65 -1.75 5.49 -14.60
N ASP A 66 -1.52 5.72 -15.90
CA ASP A 66 -1.71 7.05 -16.50
C ASP A 66 -3.14 7.55 -16.30
N VAL A 67 -4.14 6.68 -16.41
CA VAL A 67 -5.55 7.03 -16.15
C VAL A 67 -5.77 7.43 -14.68
N ILE A 68 -5.13 6.75 -13.75
CA ILE A 68 -5.18 7.09 -12.31
C ILE A 68 -4.50 8.43 -12.06
N LEU A 69 -3.31 8.64 -12.62
CA LEU A 69 -2.58 9.90 -12.48
C LEU A 69 -3.38 11.08 -13.05
N ASP A 70 -3.98 10.92 -14.23
CA ASP A 70 -4.88 11.91 -14.83
C ASP A 70 -6.10 12.19 -13.93
N THR A 71 -6.68 11.14 -13.33
CA THR A 71 -7.82 11.27 -12.40
C THR A 71 -7.44 12.03 -11.12
N LEU A 72 -6.25 11.77 -10.58
CA LEU A 72 -5.73 12.49 -9.42
C LEU A 72 -5.46 13.96 -9.74
N GLU A 73 -4.89 14.24 -10.92
CA GLU A 73 -4.68 15.60 -11.44
C GLU A 73 -6.01 16.35 -11.60
N ASP A 74 -7.03 15.70 -12.17
CA ASP A 74 -8.36 16.30 -12.34
C ASP A 74 -9.05 16.58 -11.00
N HIS A 75 -8.85 15.70 -10.00
CA HIS A 75 -9.50 15.83 -8.69
C HIS A 75 -8.83 16.87 -7.80
N PHE A 76 -7.50 16.86 -7.70
CA PHE A 76 -6.73 17.69 -6.77
C PHE A 76 -6.10 18.93 -7.42
N GLY A 77 -6.06 18.98 -8.76
CA GLY A 77 -5.38 20.04 -9.50
C GLY A 77 -3.86 19.93 -9.41
N ASP A 78 -3.19 21.08 -9.28
CA ASP A 78 -1.72 21.18 -9.29
C ASP A 78 -1.05 20.76 -7.97
N THR A 79 -1.82 20.32 -6.97
CA THR A 79 -1.29 19.95 -5.65
C THR A 79 -1.95 18.68 -5.14
N ILE A 80 -1.27 17.56 -5.36
CA ILE A 80 -1.78 16.21 -5.17
C ILE A 80 -1.17 15.64 -3.88
N PRO A 81 -1.97 15.17 -2.90
CA PRO A 81 -1.45 14.52 -1.70
C PRO A 81 -0.63 13.27 -2.06
N VAL A 82 0.57 13.15 -1.48
CA VAL A 82 1.46 11.99 -1.75
C VAL A 82 0.76 10.67 -1.40
N ALA A 83 0.01 10.64 -0.30
CA ALA A 83 -0.72 9.45 0.12
C ALA A 83 -1.76 8.99 -0.91
N GLU A 84 -2.42 9.93 -1.61
CA GLU A 84 -3.43 9.59 -2.63
C GLU A 84 -2.78 9.03 -3.90
N VAL A 85 -1.56 9.48 -4.25
CA VAL A 85 -0.79 8.86 -5.33
C VAL A 85 -0.45 7.42 -5.00
N VAL A 86 0.05 7.17 -3.80
CA VAL A 86 0.43 5.82 -3.35
C VAL A 86 -0.79 4.89 -3.30
N ILE A 87 -1.93 5.38 -2.78
CA ILE A 87 -3.19 4.64 -2.78
C ILE A 87 -3.63 4.32 -4.21
N GLY A 88 -3.69 5.33 -5.08
CA GLY A 88 -4.14 5.16 -6.47
C GLY A 88 -3.30 4.12 -7.22
N CYS A 89 -1.99 4.25 -7.19
CA CYS A 89 -1.08 3.30 -7.85
C CYS A 89 -1.18 1.88 -7.26
N SER A 90 -1.44 1.75 -5.96
CA SER A 90 -1.61 0.44 -5.30
C SER A 90 -2.89 -0.30 -5.74
N LEU A 91 -3.82 0.36 -6.44
CA LEU A 91 -4.99 -0.31 -7.01
C LEU A 91 -4.68 -1.07 -8.31
N VAL A 92 -3.50 -0.85 -8.89
CA VAL A 92 -3.07 -1.50 -10.15
C VAL A 92 -2.32 -2.79 -9.88
N ASP A 93 -1.22 -2.72 -9.11
CA ASP A 93 -0.34 -3.87 -8.83
C ASP A 93 -0.50 -4.43 -7.40
N GLY A 94 -1.49 -3.92 -6.67
CA GLY A 94 -1.74 -4.26 -5.28
C GLY A 94 -0.81 -3.52 -4.30
N PRO A 95 -1.18 -3.46 -3.00
CA PRO A 95 -0.42 -2.74 -2.00
C PRO A 95 0.82 -3.53 -1.56
N VAL A 96 1.97 -2.85 -1.55
CA VAL A 96 3.21 -3.33 -0.92
C VAL A 96 3.21 -2.90 0.55
N LEU A 97 3.16 -3.86 1.48
CA LEU A 97 3.00 -3.58 2.90
C LEU A 97 4.17 -4.10 3.74
N GLY A 98 4.96 -3.21 4.34
CA GLY A 98 5.91 -3.57 5.39
C GLY A 98 5.21 -3.66 6.75
N VAL A 99 5.40 -4.74 7.51
CA VAL A 99 4.79 -4.95 8.83
C VAL A 99 5.86 -5.17 9.90
N ALA A 100 5.51 -5.08 11.18
CA ALA A 100 6.49 -5.08 12.27
C ALA A 100 7.36 -6.35 12.36
N ASN A 101 6.84 -7.50 11.93
CA ASN A 101 7.47 -8.82 12.09
C ASN A 101 7.90 -9.47 10.76
N GLU A 102 7.66 -8.80 9.63
CA GLU A 102 7.99 -9.29 8.29
C GLU A 102 8.36 -8.09 7.41
N ASP A 103 9.51 -8.17 6.72
CA ASP A 103 10.09 -7.01 6.04
C ASP A 103 9.13 -6.40 5.01
N VAL A 104 8.57 -7.22 4.11
CA VAL A 104 7.59 -6.82 3.11
C VAL A 104 6.61 -7.96 2.86
N VAL A 105 5.32 -7.63 2.83
CA VAL A 105 4.23 -8.53 2.48
C VAL A 105 3.61 -8.05 1.16
N LEU A 106 3.58 -8.95 0.17
CA LEU A 106 2.90 -8.76 -1.11
C LEU A 106 1.55 -9.48 -1.09
N GLY A 107 0.56 -8.96 -1.83
CA GLY A 107 -0.78 -9.57 -1.92
C GLY A 107 -1.55 -9.51 -0.60
N ALA A 108 -1.43 -8.42 0.14
CA ALA A 108 -2.10 -8.20 1.42
C ALA A 108 -3.55 -7.71 1.29
N GLU A 109 -4.11 -7.63 0.07
CA GLU A 109 -5.43 -7.05 -0.22
C GLU A 109 -6.55 -7.63 0.64
N ASP A 110 -6.74 -8.95 0.60
CA ASP A 110 -7.79 -9.62 1.39
C ASP A 110 -7.65 -9.32 2.90
N ALA A 111 -6.41 -9.28 3.41
CA ALA A 111 -6.13 -9.02 4.81
C ALA A 111 -6.35 -7.54 5.19
N LEU A 112 -6.10 -6.61 4.27
CA LEU A 112 -6.37 -5.18 4.46
C LEU A 112 -7.87 -4.88 4.41
N LEU A 113 -8.59 -5.51 3.48
CA LEU A 113 -10.05 -5.45 3.39
C LEU A 113 -10.71 -5.98 4.67
N GLU A 114 -10.28 -7.15 5.15
CA GLU A 114 -10.78 -7.73 6.40
C GLU A 114 -10.47 -6.85 7.61
N LEU A 115 -9.23 -6.35 7.73
CA LEU A 115 -8.82 -5.47 8.83
C LEU A 115 -9.60 -4.15 8.84
N ALA A 116 -9.88 -3.60 7.66
CA ALA A 116 -10.66 -2.38 7.51
C ALA A 116 -12.17 -2.61 7.66
N GLU A 117 -12.65 -3.85 7.59
CA GLU A 117 -14.07 -4.21 7.47
C GLU A 117 -14.73 -3.53 6.25
N GLU A 118 -14.05 -3.55 5.11
CA GLU A 118 -14.51 -2.94 3.85
C GLU A 118 -14.44 -3.95 2.70
N ASP A 119 -15.30 -3.79 1.69
CA ASP A 119 -15.31 -4.61 0.48
C ASP A 119 -14.55 -3.95 -0.69
N ASP A 120 -14.07 -2.71 -0.50
CA ASP A 120 -13.40 -1.88 -1.50
C ASP A 120 -12.00 -1.50 -1.00
N LEU A 121 -10.98 -1.80 -1.81
CA LEU A 121 -9.58 -1.63 -1.43
C LEU A 121 -9.20 -0.16 -1.28
N GLU A 122 -9.71 0.72 -2.14
CA GLU A 122 -9.44 2.15 -2.08
C GLU A 122 -9.99 2.74 -0.77
N VAL A 123 -11.23 2.36 -0.41
CA VAL A 123 -11.85 2.75 0.86
C VAL A 123 -11.08 2.18 2.05
N ALA A 124 -10.67 0.91 2.00
CA ALA A 124 -9.90 0.25 3.05
C ALA A 124 -8.57 0.96 3.30
N LEU A 125 -7.78 1.22 2.24
CA LEU A 125 -6.48 1.88 2.33
C LEU A 125 -6.63 3.28 2.92
N ARG A 126 -7.57 4.09 2.43
CA ARG A 126 -7.82 5.43 2.98
C ARG A 126 -8.20 5.38 4.46
N LYS A 127 -9.06 4.44 4.86
CA LYS A 127 -9.49 4.25 6.24
C LYS A 127 -8.32 3.87 7.15
N LEU A 128 -7.49 2.92 6.74
CA LEU A 128 -6.32 2.47 7.51
C LEU A 128 -5.24 3.56 7.60
N VAL A 129 -5.03 4.34 6.53
CA VAL A 129 -4.14 5.53 6.57
C VAL A 129 -4.68 6.57 7.54
N PHE A 130 -5.98 6.89 7.46
CA PHE A 130 -6.61 7.87 8.34
C PHE A 130 -6.57 7.45 9.82
N GLN A 131 -6.73 6.15 10.10
CA GLN A 131 -6.64 5.59 11.45
C GLN A 131 -5.18 5.49 11.96
N GLY A 132 -4.20 5.66 11.08
CA GLY A 132 -2.78 5.53 11.41
C GLY A 132 -2.33 4.08 11.58
N ASP A 133 -3.13 3.11 11.13
CA ASP A 133 -2.76 1.69 11.14
C ASP A 133 -1.67 1.40 10.11
N ILE A 134 -1.74 2.08 8.96
CA ILE A 134 -0.72 2.07 7.92
C ILE A 134 -0.29 3.50 7.57
N VAL A 135 0.92 3.66 7.08
CA VAL A 135 1.51 4.94 6.67
C VAL A 135 2.03 4.77 5.24
N ALA A 136 1.50 5.58 4.32
CA ALA A 136 2.04 5.67 2.97
C ALA A 136 3.42 6.33 3.00
N LEU A 137 4.37 5.76 2.27
CA LEU A 137 5.69 6.31 2.02
C LEU A 137 5.76 6.84 0.59
N ASP A 138 6.57 7.87 0.37
CA ASP A 138 6.72 8.52 -0.94
C ASP A 138 7.41 7.66 -2.02
N ASN A 139 7.79 6.43 -1.68
CA ASN A 139 8.32 5.42 -2.59
C ASN A 139 7.28 4.34 -3.00
N GLY A 140 5.99 4.58 -2.77
CA GLY A 140 4.92 3.65 -3.16
C GLY A 140 4.64 2.52 -2.16
N VAL A 141 5.33 2.48 -1.02
CA VAL A 141 5.15 1.45 0.03
C VAL A 141 4.22 1.94 1.13
N PHE A 142 3.41 1.03 1.67
CA PHE A 142 2.80 1.23 2.99
C PHE A 142 3.62 0.56 4.08
N VAL A 143 3.79 1.21 5.22
CA VAL A 143 4.35 0.59 6.43
C VAL A 143 3.33 0.59 7.54
N ALA A 144 3.29 -0.49 8.30
CA ALA A 144 2.29 -0.73 9.33
C ALA A 144 2.96 -0.95 10.70
N PRO A 145 3.36 0.14 11.39
CA PRO A 145 4.08 0.06 12.67
C PRO A 145 3.28 -0.61 13.77
N GLY A 146 1.96 -0.50 13.72
CA GLY A 146 1.05 -1.13 14.66
C GLY A 146 0.52 -2.49 14.24
N LEU A 147 0.96 -3.07 13.12
CA LEU A 147 0.42 -4.34 12.61
C LEU A 147 1.48 -5.45 12.57
N VAL A 148 1.01 -6.68 12.78
CA VAL A 148 1.77 -7.92 12.58
C VAL A 148 1.06 -8.82 11.57
N ALA A 149 1.84 -9.54 10.77
CA ALA A 149 1.36 -10.58 9.87
C ALA A 149 1.41 -11.96 10.54
N GLU A 150 0.31 -12.70 10.45
CA GLU A 150 0.22 -14.11 10.83
C GLU A 150 -0.11 -14.94 9.58
N ARG A 151 0.51 -16.11 9.42
CA ARG A 151 0.24 -17.05 8.32
C ARG A 151 -0.25 -18.37 8.94
N ASP A 152 -1.45 -18.78 8.59
CA ASP A 152 -2.04 -20.07 9.02
C ASP A 152 -1.55 -21.28 8.20
#